data_AF-A0A8E2DNR1-F1
#
_entry.id   AF-A0A8E2DNR1-F1
#
_cell.length_a   1.000
_cell.length_b   1.000
_cell.length_c   1.000
_cell.angle_alpha   90.00
_cell.angle_beta   90.00
_cell.angle_gamma   90.00
#
_symmetry.space_group_name_H-M   'P 1'
#
loop_
_entity.id
_entity.type
_entity.pdbx_description
1 polymer ?
#
loop_
_entity_poly.entity_id
_entity_poly.type
_entity_poly.pdbx_seq_one_letter_code
_entity_poly.pdbx_strand_id
1 'polypeptide(L)'
;MPTSFTRKGILDAVGIHVVCGDQALLIGNKPIFINCLIVMHLKTMREDLPKCATIYVYIHNKFTDHMSILKINIAAVLGDISMTWDL
;
A
#
# COMPACT_ATOMS: atom_id res chain seq x y z
N MET A 1 -1.96 11.16 15.54
CA MET A 1 -0.67 11.80 15.21
C MET A 1 0.12 10.81 14.36
N PRO A 2 0.67 11.17 13.19
CA PRO A 2 1.45 10.22 12.40
C PRO A 2 2.73 9.88 13.19
N THR A 3 2.82 8.65 13.65
CA THR A 3 3.92 8.13 14.46
C THR A 3 5.12 7.96 13.53
N SER A 4 6.03 8.94 13.53
CA SER A 4 7.33 8.96 12.81
C SER A 4 7.28 8.88 11.28
N PHE A 5 7.70 9.97 10.62
CA PHE A 5 7.97 10.05 9.17
C PHE A 5 9.22 9.24 8.81
N THR A 6 9.07 7.92 8.76
CA THR A 6 10.08 6.99 8.27
C THR A 6 9.78 6.64 6.81
N ARG A 7 10.79 6.22 6.02
CA ARG A 7 10.56 5.73 4.64
C ARG A 7 9.47 4.66 4.57
N LYS A 8 9.44 3.75 5.56
CA LYS A 8 8.42 2.71 5.69
C LYS A 8 7.03 3.31 5.96
N GLY A 9 6.93 4.26 6.88
CA GLY A 9 5.66 4.93 7.19
C GLY A 9 5.11 5.73 6.01
N ILE A 10 5.98 6.40 5.26
CA ILE A 10 5.60 7.11 4.02
C ILE A 10 5.12 6.10 2.97
N LEU A 11 5.85 5.00 2.76
CA LEU A 11 5.46 3.97 1.81
C LEU A 11 4.10 3.34 2.17
N ASP A 12 3.85 3.07 3.45
CA ASP A 12 2.58 2.53 3.93
C ASP A 12 1.43 3.52 3.70
N ALA A 13 1.60 4.78 4.11
CA ALA A 13 0.59 5.82 3.91
C ALA A 13 0.30 6.09 2.43
N VAL A 14 1.32 6.14 1.57
CA VAL A 14 1.16 6.32 0.12
C VAL A 14 0.50 5.09 -0.51
N GLY A 15 0.86 3.88 -0.09
CA GLY A 15 0.21 2.66 -0.56
C GLY A 15 -1.28 2.63 -0.23
N ILE A 16 -1.64 2.97 1.01
CA ILE A 16 -3.05 3.08 1.44
C ILE A 16 -3.76 4.17 0.64
N HIS A 17 -3.14 5.33 0.46
CA HIS A 17 -3.74 6.42 -0.33
C HIS A 17 -4.02 6.01 -1.78
N VAL A 18 -3.11 5.24 -2.39
CA VAL A 18 -3.29 4.72 -3.75
C VAL A 18 -4.46 3.76 -3.83
N VAL A 19 -4.50 2.75 -2.95
CA VAL A 19 -5.50 1.69 -3.00
C VAL A 19 -6.88 2.19 -2.55
N CYS A 20 -6.96 2.84 -1.39
CA CYS A 20 -8.23 3.28 -0.81
C CYS A 20 -8.76 4.56 -1.45
N GLY A 21 -7.89 5.37 -2.07
CA GLY A 21 -8.26 6.59 -2.76
C GLY A 21 -8.52 6.43 -4.26
N ASP A 22 -8.51 5.20 -4.78
CA ASP A 22 -8.62 4.87 -6.21
C ASP A 22 -7.70 5.74 -7.09
N GLN A 23 -6.46 5.94 -6.64
CA GLN A 23 -5.50 6.76 -7.36
C GLN A 23 -4.67 5.89 -8.31
N ALA A 24 -4.33 6.45 -9.46
CA ALA A 24 -3.39 5.80 -10.37
C ALA A 24 -2.00 5.65 -9.72
N LEU A 25 -1.36 4.49 -9.86
CA LEU A 25 0.01 4.21 -9.39
C LEU A 25 1.04 5.27 -9.83
N LEU A 26 0.82 5.87 -10.99
CA LEU A 26 1.62 6.97 -11.55
C LEU A 26 1.70 8.21 -10.64
N ILE A 27 0.82 8.34 -9.64
CA ILE A 27 0.84 9.45 -8.68
C ILE A 27 2.18 9.54 -7.94
N GLY A 28 2.85 8.40 -7.67
CA GLY A 28 4.16 8.37 -7.03
C GLY A 28 5.29 9.03 -7.84
N ASN A 29 5.07 9.25 -9.14
CA ASN A 29 6.01 9.95 -10.02
C ASN A 29 5.55 11.38 -10.34
N LYS A 30 4.36 11.81 -9.88
CA LYS A 30 3.86 13.16 -10.15
C LYS A 30 4.65 14.19 -9.34
N PRO A 31 5.28 15.19 -9.98
CA PRO A 31 6.09 16.17 -9.27
C PRO A 31 5.27 17.00 -8.28
N ILE A 32 4.00 17.27 -8.58
CA ILE A 32 3.08 17.96 -7.67
C ILE A 32 2.90 17.16 -6.38
N PHE A 33 2.61 15.86 -6.50
CA PHE A 33 2.43 14.98 -5.36
C PHE A 33 3.70 14.87 -4.50
N ILE A 34 4.85 14.68 -5.17
CA ILE A 34 6.17 14.68 -4.53
C ILE A 34 6.42 15.99 -3.78
N ASN A 35 6.17 17.13 -4.42
CA ASN A 35 6.37 18.44 -3.81
C ASN A 35 5.43 18.63 -2.62
N CYS A 36 4.17 18.19 -2.70
CA CYS A 36 3.24 18.21 -1.56
C CYS A 36 3.79 17.39 -0.39
N LEU A 37 4.32 16.19 -0.63
CA LEU A 37 4.91 15.36 0.43
C LEU A 37 6.16 16.00 1.07
N ILE A 38 6.99 16.68 0.27
CA ILE A 38 8.16 17.43 0.76
C ILE A 38 7.72 18.65 1.58
N VAL A 39 6.71 19.39 1.12
CA VAL A 39 6.18 20.56 1.84
C VAL A 39 5.51 20.14 3.16
N MET A 40 4.80 19.02 3.17
CA MET A 40 4.19 18.47 4.38
C MET A 40 5.23 18.07 5.44
N HIS A 41 6.48 17.81 5.03
CA HIS A 41 7.56 17.51 5.95
C HIS A 41 8.93 17.93 5.37
N LEU A 42 9.39 19.12 5.75
CA LEU A 42 10.62 19.77 5.27
C LEU A 42 11.91 18.93 5.39
N LYS A 43 11.93 17.87 6.19
CA LYS A 43 13.09 16.96 6.34
C LYS A 43 13.06 15.76 5.38
N THR A 44 11.98 15.56 4.62
CA THR A 44 11.89 14.46 3.65
C THR A 44 12.64 14.84 2.39
N MET A 45 13.70 14.11 2.05
CA MET A 45 14.37 14.30 0.76
C MET A 45 13.62 13.55 -0.34
N ARG A 46 13.79 13.97 -1.60
CA ARG A 46 13.22 13.25 -2.76
C ARG A 46 13.61 11.77 -2.79
N GLU A 47 14.78 11.46 -2.26
CA GLU A 47 15.35 10.11 -2.17
C GLU A 47 14.59 9.21 -1.19
N ASP A 48 13.94 9.80 -0.19
CA ASP A 48 13.16 9.10 0.82
C ASP A 48 11.73 8.79 0.36
N LEU A 49 11.30 9.39 -0.75
CA LEU A 49 9.96 9.23 -1.27
C LEU A 49 9.82 7.94 -2.09
N PRO A 50 8.70 7.22 -1.92
CA PRO A 50 8.47 5.99 -2.63
C PRO A 50 8.19 6.28 -4.11
N LYS A 51 8.89 5.57 -5.00
CA LYS A 51 8.64 5.62 -6.44
C LYS A 51 7.48 4.70 -6.82
N CYS A 52 6.90 4.91 -7.99
CA CYS A 52 5.82 4.06 -8.53
C CYS A 52 6.13 2.56 -8.44
N ALA A 53 7.34 2.13 -8.82
CA ALA A 53 7.74 0.72 -8.75
C ALA A 53 7.76 0.18 -7.31
N THR A 54 8.25 0.99 -6.36
CA THR A 54 8.29 0.62 -4.94
C THR A 54 6.88 0.52 -4.35
N ILE A 55 5.98 1.43 -4.72
CA ILE A 55 4.57 1.41 -4.30
C ILE A 55 3.88 0.16 -4.86
N TYR A 56 4.10 -0.16 -6.14
CA TYR A 56 3.56 -1.37 -6.76
C TYR A 56 4.01 -2.64 -6.04
N VAL A 57 5.32 -2.80 -5.82
CA VAL A 57 5.88 -3.97 -5.10
C VAL A 57 5.33 -4.03 -3.68
N TYR A 58 5.20 -2.90 -3.00
CA TYR A 58 4.62 -2.84 -1.66
C TYR A 58 3.18 -3.38 -1.62
N ILE A 59 2.32 -2.89 -2.52
CA ILE A 59 0.93 -3.32 -2.62
C ILE A 59 0.84 -4.81 -2.97
N HIS A 60 1.64 -5.25 -3.95
CA HIS A 60 1.68 -6.65 -4.38
C HIS A 60 2.09 -7.60 -3.24
N ASN A 61 3.11 -7.23 -2.48
CA ASN A 61 3.58 -8.02 -1.34
C ASN A 61 2.51 -8.05 -0.24
N LYS A 62 1.92 -6.92 0.12
CA LYS A 62 0.82 -6.86 1.10
C LYS A 62 -0.38 -7.73 0.70
N PHE A 63 -0.72 -7.71 -0.58
CA PHE A 63 -1.79 -8.55 -1.12
C PHE A 63 -1.44 -10.04 -1.03
N THR A 64 -0.24 -10.41 -1.46
CA THR A 64 0.24 -11.80 -1.41
C THR A 64 0.29 -12.33 0.02
N ASP A 65 0.80 -11.53 0.95
CA ASP A 65 0.83 -11.86 2.38
C ASP A 65 -0.59 -12.10 2.91
N HIS A 66 -1.53 -11.21 2.59
CA HIS A 66 -2.91 -11.34 3.00
C HIS A 66 -3.56 -12.60 2.42
N MET A 67 -3.36 -12.88 1.13
CA MET A 67 -3.86 -14.08 0.47
C MET A 67 -3.27 -15.37 1.05
N SER A 68 -2.00 -15.35 1.45
CA SER A 68 -1.35 -16.49 2.11
C SER A 68 -1.99 -16.77 3.48
N ILE A 69 -2.17 -15.73 4.30
CA ILE A 69 -2.84 -15.83 5.60
C ILE A 69 -4.28 -16.30 5.43
N LEU A 70 -5.00 -15.76 4.45
CA LEU A 70 -6.39 -16.14 4.18
C LEU A 70 -6.51 -17.63 3.81
N LYS A 71 -5.62 -18.15 2.95
CA LYS A 71 -5.58 -19.58 2.61
C LYS A 71 -5.33 -20.47 3.83
N ILE A 72 -4.40 -20.08 4.70
CA ILE A 72 -4.13 -20.80 5.96
C ILE A 72 -5.37 -20.81 6.84
N ASN A 73 -6.02 -19.65 6.99
CA ASN A 73 -7.23 -19.53 7.82
C ASN A 73 -8.38 -20.38 7.27
N ILE A 74 -8.60 -20.38 5.95
CA ILE A 74 -9.62 -21.22 5.32
C ILE A 74 -9.32 -22.70 5.53
N ALA A 75 -8.07 -23.13 5.38
CA ALA A 75 -7.67 -24.52 5.59
C ALA A 75 -7.80 -24.98 7.05
N ALA A 76 -7.73 -24.05 8.01
CA ALA A 76 -7.89 -24.32 9.43
C ALA A 76 -9.35 -24.41 9.89
N VAL A 77 -10.32 -23.99 9.07
CA VAL A 77 -11.74 -24.06 9.42
C VAL A 77 -12.24 -25.51 9.31
N LEU A 78 -12.67 -26.07 10.45
CA LEU A 78 -13.44 -27.32 10.53
C LEU A 78 -14.92 -27.02 10.17
N GLY A 79 -15.24 -26.98 8.88
CA GLY A 79 -16.60 -26.76 8.38
C GLY A 79 -16.69 -26.70 6.86
N ASP A 80 -17.91 -26.78 6.31
CA ASP A 80 -18.14 -26.75 4.86
C ASP A 80 -17.87 -25.36 4.28
N ILE A 81 -17.00 -25.29 3.26
CA ILE A 81 -16.71 -24.07 2.50
C ILE A 81 -17.82 -23.88 1.47
N SER A 82 -18.69 -22.89 1.68
CA SER A 82 -19.68 -22.48 0.66
C SER A 82 -19.03 -21.53 -0.34
N MET A 83 -18.95 -21.96 -1.61
CA MET A 83 -18.55 -21.09 -2.73
C MET A 83 -19.79 -20.67 -3.52
N THR A 84 -20.14 -19.39 -3.44
CA THR A 84 -21.17 -18.78 -4.28
C THR A 84 -20.52 -18.20 -5.54
N TRP A 85 -20.96 -18.67 -6.70
CA TRP A 85 -20.61 -18.09 -7.99
C TRP A 85 -21.70 -17.08 -8.37
N ASP A 86 -21.36 -15.80 -8.40
CA ASP A 86 -22.22 -14.81 -9.05
C ASP A 86 -21.88 -14.82 -10.55
N LEU A 87 -22.84 -15.29 -11.36
CA LEU A 87 -22.83 -15.30 -12.83
C LEU A 87 -23.25 -13.95 -13.41
#